data_AF-A0A2N4YQL7-F1
#
_entry.id   AF-A0A2N4YQL7-F1
#
_cell.length_a   1.000
_cell.length_b   1.000
_cell.length_c   1.000
_cell.angle_alpha   90.00
_cell.angle_beta   90.00
_cell.angle_gamma   90.00
#
_symmetry.space_group_name_H-M   'P 1'
#
loop_
_entity.id
_entity.type
_entity.pdbx_description
1 polymer ?
#
loop_
_entity_poly.entity_id
_entity_poly.type
_entity_poly.pdbx_seq_one_letter_code
_entity_poly.pdbx_strand_id
1 'polypeptide(L)' 'LYNHLAERICQRVLEMLRFTQQPPTCDAVLFSFDNQVLGSSRPLEAIARELTC' A
#
# COMPACT_ATOMS: atom_id res chain seq x y z
N LEU A 1 2.94 -13.28 4.76
CA LEU A 1 1.63 -12.95 5.36
C LEU A 1 1.32 -11.46 5.26
N TYR A 2 2.11 -10.58 5.89
CA TYR A 2 1.83 -9.14 5.93
C TYR A 2 1.85 -8.45 4.56
N ASN A 3 2.75 -8.82 3.65
CA ASN A 3 2.73 -8.29 2.27
C ASN A 3 1.40 -8.61 1.57
N HIS A 4 0.92 -9.86 1.71
CA HIS A 4 -0.36 -10.26 1.14
C HIS A 4 -1.54 -9.49 1.77
N LEU A 5 -1.50 -9.22 3.08
CA LEU A 5 -2.49 -8.38 3.74
C LEU A 5 -2.48 -6.95 3.15
N ALA A 6 -1.30 -6.37 2.96
CA ALA A 6 -1.14 -5.05 2.36
C ALA A 6 -1.67 -5.01 0.92
N GLU A 7 -1.41 -6.02 0.10
CA GLU A 7 -2.00 -6.17 -1.24
C GLU A 7 -3.54 -6.22 -1.18
N ARG A 8 -4.12 -6.99 -0.25
CA ARG A 8 -5.58 -7.11 -0.07
C ARG A 8 -6.22 -5.78 0.34
N ILE A 9 -5.54 -4.96 1.14
CA ILE A 9 -5.98 -3.60 1.49
C ILE A 9 -6.07 -2.75 0.21
N CYS A 10 -5.01 -2.72 -0.61
CA CYS A 10 -4.99 -1.98 -1.86
C CYS A 10 -6.08 -2.45 -2.83
N GLN A 11 -6.28 -3.76 -2.98
CA GLN A 11 -7.35 -4.34 -3.79
C GLN A 11 -8.73 -3.84 -3.34
N ARG A 12 -8.97 -3.84 -2.02
CA ARG A 12 -10.24 -3.39 -1.46
C ARG A 12 -10.50 -1.90 -1.72
N VAL A 13 -9.47 -1.06 -1.60
CA VAL A 13 -9.58 0.37 -1.93
C VAL A 13 -9.92 0.55 -3.41
N LEU A 14 -9.27 -0.19 -4.31
CA LEU A 14 -9.57 -0.15 -5.74
C LEU A 14 -11.01 -0.61 -6.06
N GLU A 15 -11.50 -1.66 -5.40
CA GLU A 15 -12.90 -2.11 -5.54
C GLU A 15 -13.91 -1.02 -5.11
N MET A 16 -13.59 -0.26 -4.07
CA MET A 16 -14.41 0.85 -3.61
C MET A 16 -14.39 2.02 -4.60
N LEU A 17 -13.26 2.23 -5.27
CA LEU A 17 -13.07 3.29 -6.25
C LEU A 17 -13.36 2.86 -7.70
N ARG A 18 -13.98 1.69 -7.91
CA ARG A 18 -14.19 1.08 -9.25
C ARG A 18 -14.94 1.93 -10.27
N PHE A 19 -15.67 2.95 -9.83
CA PHE A 19 -16.39 3.88 -10.71
C PHE A 19 -15.67 5.22 -10.90
N THR A 20 -14.50 5.38 -10.30
CA THR A 20 -13.65 6.56 -10.48
C THR A 20 -12.90 6.41 -11.80
N GLN A 21 -13.06 7.38 -12.71
CA GLN A 21 -12.41 7.36 -14.03
C GLN A 21 -10.88 7.27 -13.95
N GLN A 22 -10.28 7.90 -12.94
CA GLN A 22 -8.84 7.88 -12.66
C GLN A 22 -8.64 7.64 -11.16
N PRO A 23 -8.69 6.37 -10.71
CA PRO A 23 -8.50 6.08 -9.30
C PRO A 23 -7.05 6.41 -8.89
N PRO A 24 -6.84 7.04 -7.72
CA PRO A 24 -5.50 7.26 -7.20
C PRO A 24 -4.79 5.93 -6.94
N THR A 25 -3.46 5.94 -7.04
CA THR A 25 -2.62 4.83 -6.60
C THR A 25 -2.67 4.73 -5.08
N CYS A 26 -2.80 3.51 -4.55
CA CYS A 26 -2.85 3.25 -3.12
C CYS A 26 -1.75 2.27 -2.75
N ASP A 27 -0.91 2.67 -1.81
CA ASP A 27 0.07 1.81 -1.17
C ASP A 27 -0.25 1.61 0.30
N ALA A 28 0.01 0.41 0.79
CA ALA A 28 -0.15 0.06 2.18
C ALA A 28 1.21 -0.36 2.76
N VAL A 29 1.59 0.23 3.89
CA VAL A 29 2.77 -0.15 4.66
C VAL A 29 2.31 -0.45 6.08
N LEU A 30 2.62 -1.65 6.55
CA LEU A 30 2.24 -2.15 7.87
C LEU A 30 3.43 -2.02 8.81
N PHE A 31 3.21 -1.40 9.96
CA PHE A 31 4.21 -1.23 11.01
C PHE A 31 3.79 -1.99 12.27
N SER A 32 4.76 -2.52 13.00
CA SER A 32 4.56 -2.92 14.38
C SER A 32 4.45 -1.70 15.30
N PHE A 33 4.07 -1.90 16.55
CA PHE A 33 4.08 -0.82 17.55
C PHE A 33 5.47 -0.26 17.82
N ASP A 34 6.54 -1.02 17.52
CA ASP A 34 7.93 -0.57 17.61
C ASP A 34 8.41 0.11 16.31
N ASN A 35 7.48 0.50 15.42
CA ASN A 35 7.74 1.09 14.11
C ASN A 35 8.60 0.23 13.16
N GLN A 36 8.65 -1.08 13.38
CA GLN A 36 9.30 -1.99 12.43
C GLN A 36 8.36 -2.31 11.28
N VAL A 37 8.88 -2.29 10.06
CA VAL A 37 8.11 -2.65 8.86
C VAL A 37 7.79 -4.15 8.90
N LEU A 38 6.50 -4.47 8.92
CA LEU A 38 5.99 -5.84 8.89
C LEU A 38 5.73 -6.33 7.47
N GLY A 39 5.28 -5.43 6.59
CA GLY A 39 5.01 -5.73 5.20
C GLY A 39 4.47 -4.53 4.42
N SER A 40 4.45 -4.65 3.10
CA SER A 40 4.02 -3.59 2.19
C SER A 40 3.35 -4.15 0.94
N SER A 41 2.53 -3.32 0.28
CA SER A 41 1.80 -3.67 -0.96
C SER A 41 2.72 -3.85 -2.17
N ARG A 42 3.89 -3.22 -2.13
CA ARG A 42 4.99 -3.29 -3.09
C ARG A 42 6.30 -2.90 -2.39
N PRO A 43 7.49 -3.16 -2.96
CA PRO A 43 8.77 -2.88 -2.29
C PRO A 43 8.86 -1.47 -1.71
N LEU A 44 9.25 -1.36 -0.43
CA LEU A 44 9.25 -0.11 0.31
C LEU A 44 10.17 0.94 -0.32
N GLU A 45 11.29 0.52 -0.89
CA GLU A 45 12.24 1.39 -1.58
C GLU A 45 11.60 2.08 -2.79
N ALA A 46 10.70 1.38 -3.49
CA ALA A 46 9.96 1.96 -4.61
C ALA A 46 8.98 3.03 -4.14
N ILE A 47 8.25 2.76 -3.05
CA ILE A 47 7.31 3.71 -2.42
C ILE A 47 8.07 4.95 -1.92
N ALA A 48 9.16 4.75 -1.19
CA ALA A 48 9.95 5.85 -0.62
C ALA A 48 10.55 6.76 -1.71
N ARG A 49 11.02 6.17 -2.82
CA ARG A 49 11.55 6.92 -3.96
C ARG A 49 10.50 7.82 -4.63
N GLU A 50 9.24 7.39 -4.66
CA GLU A 50 8.15 8.19 -5.22
C GLU A 50 7.65 9.28 -4.26
N LEU A 51 7.90 9.13 -2.95
CA LEU A 51 7.57 10.14 -1.93
C LEU A 51 8.63 11.23 -1.80
N THR A 52 9.87 10.96 -2.21
CA THR A 52 10.97 11.93 -2.22
C THR A 52 10.94 12.73 -3.52
N CYS A 53 10.02 13.69 -3.59
CA CYS A 53 10.04 14.77 -4.60
C CYS A 53 11.26 15.68 -4.41
#